data_AF-A0A455W3G7-F1
#
_entry.id   AF-A0A455W3G7-F1
#
_cell.length_a   1.000
_cell.length_b   1.000
_cell.length_c   1.000
_cell.angle_alpha   90.00
_cell.angle_beta   90.00
_cell.angle_gamma   90.00
#
_symmetry.space_group_name_H-M   'P 1'
#
loop_
_entity.id
_entity.type
_entity.pdbx_description
1 polymer ?
#
loop_
_entity_poly.entity_id
_entity_poly.type
_entity_poly.pdbx_seq_one_letter_code
_entity_poly.pdbx_strand_id
1 'polypeptide(L)'
;MKKMPEKIIAVFMAKMAPYWEVLFAVLMALIGGALAFLNDVQTGDRKWDLRAFLLDVFTSAFFGYVTFMVFVELFSWSPSMSAAACAVVGHLGAKNVKKLLTGFITRKLQ
;
A
#
# COMPACT_ATOMS: atom_id res chain seq x y z
N MET A 1 -18.27 -23.75 26.95
CA MET A 1 -17.61 -22.44 26.78
C MET A 1 -17.06 -22.26 25.36
N LYS A 2 -17.92 -22.21 24.32
CA LYS A 2 -17.50 -22.11 22.90
C LYS A 2 -17.82 -20.77 22.22
N LYS A 3 -18.50 -19.84 22.92
CA LYS A 3 -19.00 -18.54 22.41
C LYS A 3 -18.04 -17.35 22.58
N MET A 4 -16.87 -17.56 23.18
CA MET A 4 -15.90 -16.51 23.44
C MET A 4 -15.20 -15.96 22.17
N PRO A 5 -14.75 -16.80 21.21
CA PRO A 5 -14.08 -16.29 20.00
C PRO A 5 -15.04 -15.56 19.06
N GLU A 6 -16.30 -16.00 18.95
CA GLU A 6 -17.32 -15.36 18.09
C GLU A 6 -17.63 -13.92 18.53
N LYS A 7 -17.76 -13.68 19.85
CA LYS A 7 -17.99 -12.33 20.39
C LYS A 7 -16.79 -11.41 20.14
N ILE A 8 -15.57 -11.92 20.25
CA ILE A 8 -14.35 -11.15 20.00
C ILE A 8 -14.27 -10.75 18.52
N ILE A 9 -14.54 -11.70 17.61
CA ILE A 9 -14.56 -11.43 16.17
C ILE A 9 -15.66 -10.42 15.82
N ALA A 10 -16.86 -10.55 16.38
CA ALA A 10 -17.95 -9.61 16.14
C ALA A 10 -17.63 -8.19 16.62
N VAL A 11 -17.04 -8.05 17.82
CA VAL A 11 -16.60 -6.75 18.35
C VAL A 11 -15.48 -6.16 17.50
N PHE A 12 -14.54 -6.99 17.03
CA PHE A 12 -13.45 -6.55 16.16
C PHE A 12 -13.98 -6.06 14.80
N MET A 13 -14.86 -6.82 14.15
CA MET A 13 -15.50 -6.44 12.89
C MET A 13 -16.33 -5.15 13.04
N ALA A 14 -17.07 -4.99 14.14
CA ALA A 14 -17.83 -3.78 14.41
C ALA A 14 -16.93 -2.54 14.58
N LYS A 15 -15.74 -2.69 15.16
CA LYS A 15 -14.76 -1.61 15.27
C LYS A 15 -14.06 -1.29 13.93
N MET A 16 -13.92 -2.26 13.04
CA MET A 16 -13.31 -2.08 11.72
C MET A 16 -14.28 -1.58 10.65
N ALA A 17 -15.57 -1.85 10.81
CA ALA A 17 -16.63 -1.41 9.89
C ALA A 17 -16.54 0.09 9.49
N PRO A 18 -16.33 1.05 10.41
CA PRO A 18 -16.21 2.46 10.02
C PRO A 18 -14.94 2.78 9.22
N TYR A 19 -13.92 1.92 9.28
CA TYR A 19 -12.65 2.08 8.57
C TYR A 19 -12.53 1.19 7.34
N TRP A 20 -13.63 0.56 6.89
CA TRP A 20 -13.62 -0.41 5.81
C TRP A 20 -12.99 0.13 4.52
N GLU A 21 -13.34 1.34 4.12
CA GLU A 21 -12.81 1.99 2.91
C GLU A 21 -11.31 2.27 3.01
N VAL A 22 -10.84 2.67 4.19
CA VAL A 22 -9.41 2.91 4.46
C VAL A 22 -8.64 1.58 4.40
N LEU A 23 -9.18 0.54 5.01
CA LEU A 23 -8.60 -0.81 4.98
C LEU A 23 -8.52 -1.33 3.55
N PHE A 24 -9.59 -1.14 2.77
CA PHE A 24 -9.63 -1.52 1.37
C PHE A 24 -8.61 -0.76 0.53
N ALA A 25 -8.45 0.55 0.75
CA ALA A 25 -7.43 1.36 0.08
C ALA A 25 -6.01 0.89 0.40
N VAL A 26 -5.73 0.60 1.67
CA VAL A 26 -4.43 0.07 2.12
C VAL A 26 -4.15 -1.30 1.49
N LEU A 27 -5.14 -2.20 1.46
CA LEU A 27 -5.02 -3.50 0.80
C LEU A 27 -4.74 -3.37 -0.70
N MET A 28 -5.45 -2.47 -1.38
CA MET A 28 -5.22 -2.19 -2.80
C MET A 28 -3.81 -1.64 -3.06
N ALA A 29 -3.31 -0.77 -2.19
CA ALA A 29 -1.96 -0.23 -2.30
C ALA A 29 -0.88 -1.28 -2.02
N LEU A 30 -1.09 -2.18 -1.05
CA LEU A 30 -0.24 -3.35 -0.79
C LEU A 30 -0.12 -4.23 -2.05
N ILE A 31 -1.25 -4.55 -2.69
CA ILE A 31 -1.29 -5.34 -3.93
C ILE A 31 -0.54 -4.61 -5.04
N GLY A 32 -0.77 -3.31 -5.23
CA GLY A 32 -0.08 -2.50 -6.23
C GLY A 32 1.44 -2.50 -6.07
N GLY A 33 1.92 -2.37 -4.82
CA GLY A 33 3.35 -2.45 -4.49
C GLY A 33 3.94 -3.84 -4.70
N ALA A 34 3.23 -4.89 -4.30
CA ALA A 34 3.66 -6.27 -4.50
C ALA A 34 3.77 -6.63 -6.00
N LEU A 35 2.79 -6.23 -6.80
CA LEU A 35 2.79 -6.43 -8.26
C LEU A 35 3.90 -5.64 -8.94
N ALA A 36 4.17 -4.41 -8.49
CA ALA A 36 5.30 -3.61 -9.00
C ALA A 36 6.64 -4.32 -8.73
N PHE A 37 6.86 -4.82 -7.51
CA PHE A 37 8.07 -5.57 -7.17
C PHE A 37 8.20 -6.85 -7.99
N LEU A 38 7.12 -7.63 -8.12
CA LEU A 38 7.11 -8.86 -8.90
C LEU A 38 7.41 -8.60 -10.37
N ASN A 39 6.83 -7.54 -10.94
CA ASN A 39 7.12 -7.14 -12.31
C ASN A 39 8.60 -6.81 -12.50
N ASP A 40 9.21 -6.03 -11.60
CA ASP A 40 10.64 -5.70 -11.65
C ASP A 40 11.54 -6.94 -11.54
N VAL A 41 11.12 -7.96 -10.79
CA VAL A 41 11.85 -9.24 -10.70
C VAL A 41 11.69 -10.06 -11.98
N GLN A 42 10.50 -10.06 -12.58
CA GLN A 42 10.23 -10.75 -13.84
C GLN A 42 10.95 -10.12 -15.04
N THR A 43 11.07 -8.79 -15.08
CA THR A 43 11.77 -8.08 -16.17
C THR A 43 13.30 -8.11 -16.03
N GLY A 44 13.83 -8.60 -14.89
CA GLY A 44 15.26 -8.65 -14.61
C GLY A 44 15.84 -7.33 -14.06
N ASP A 45 15.00 -6.33 -13.81
CA ASP A 45 15.42 -5.03 -13.25
C ASP A 45 15.78 -5.11 -11.75
N ARG A 46 15.44 -6.21 -11.08
CA ARG A 46 15.74 -6.45 -9.66
C ARG A 46 15.89 -7.94 -9.36
N LYS A 47 16.79 -8.30 -8.45
CA LYS A 47 16.88 -9.66 -7.88
C LYS A 47 15.87 -9.84 -6.76
N TRP A 48 15.34 -11.05 -6.61
CA TRP A 48 14.46 -11.37 -5.48
C TRP A 48 15.18 -11.19 -4.15
N ASP A 49 14.67 -10.28 -3.32
CA ASP A 49 15.12 -10.04 -1.96
C ASP A 49 13.88 -9.78 -1.09
N LEU A 50 13.66 -10.65 -0.10
CA LEU A 50 12.51 -10.58 0.79
C LEU A 50 12.47 -9.28 1.59
N ARG A 51 13.62 -8.74 2.00
CA ARG A 51 13.68 -7.47 2.76
C ARG A 51 13.25 -6.32 1.87
N ALA A 52 13.74 -6.30 0.63
CA ALA A 52 13.35 -5.29 -0.35
C ALA A 52 11.87 -5.40 -0.73
N PHE A 53 11.34 -6.61 -0.85
CA PHE A 53 9.92 -6.84 -1.10
C PHE A 53 9.05 -6.29 0.04
N LEU A 54 9.36 -6.65 1.29
CA LEU A 54 8.62 -6.14 2.44
C LEU A 54 8.68 -4.62 2.53
N LEU A 55 9.86 -4.02 2.31
CA LEU A 55 10.04 -2.58 2.35
C LEU A 55 9.20 -1.88 1.26
N ASP A 56 9.18 -2.39 0.03
CA ASP A 56 8.34 -1.85 -1.04
C ASP A 56 6.86 -1.97 -0.71
N VAL A 57 6.41 -3.14 -0.24
CA VAL A 57 5.01 -3.41 0.10
C VAL A 57 4.52 -2.50 1.23
N PHE A 58 5.26 -2.38 2.33
CA PHE A 58 4.91 -1.49 3.44
C PHE A 58 4.96 -0.02 3.03
N THR A 59 5.91 0.36 2.19
CA THR A 59 6.02 1.74 1.69
C THR A 59 4.85 2.09 0.77
N SER A 60 4.46 1.18 -0.13
CA SER A 60 3.25 1.33 -0.94
C SER A 60 1.99 1.43 -0.11
N ALA A 61 1.86 0.65 0.97
CA ALA A 61 0.72 0.76 1.89
C ALA A 61 0.63 2.14 2.53
N PHE A 62 1.75 2.68 3.02
CA PHE A 62 1.82 4.01 3.60
C PHE A 62 1.43 5.10 2.58
N PHE A 63 2.01 5.05 1.38
CA PHE A 63 1.66 6.01 0.33
C PHE A 63 0.22 5.87 -0.16
N GLY A 64 -0.31 4.65 -0.20
CA GLY A 64 -1.72 4.41 -0.48
C GLY A 64 -2.64 5.04 0.56
N TYR A 65 -2.32 4.89 1.86
CA TYR A 65 -3.07 5.54 2.92
C TYR A 65 -3.05 7.07 2.81
N VAL A 66 -1.87 7.67 2.64
CA VAL A 66 -1.74 9.12 2.47
C VAL A 66 -2.53 9.60 1.25
N THR A 67 -2.44 8.86 0.14
CA THR A 67 -3.19 9.15 -1.09
C THR A 67 -4.70 9.09 -0.87
N PHE A 68 -5.18 8.07 -0.15
CA PHE A 68 -6.59 7.93 0.19
C PHE A 68 -7.09 9.15 0.97
N MET A 69 -6.37 9.54 2.02
CA MET A 69 -6.70 10.72 2.83
C MET A 69 -6.72 11.98 1.97
N VAL A 70 -5.72 12.17 1.10
CA VAL A 70 -5.68 13.30 0.18
C VAL A 70 -6.88 13.31 -0.78
N PHE A 71 -7.22 12.18 -1.40
CA PHE A 71 -8.35 12.11 -2.33
C PHE A 71 -9.69 12.36 -1.64
N VAL A 72 -9.88 11.83 -0.44
CA VAL A 72 -11.11 12.04 0.33
C VAL A 72 -11.19 13.46 0.87
N GLU A 73 -10.13 13.96 1.53
CA GLU A 73 -10.17 15.22 2.28
C GLU A 73 -9.94 16.46 1.40
N LEU A 74 -9.02 16.39 0.44
CA LEU A 74 -8.66 17.54 -0.39
C LEU A 74 -9.43 17.59 -1.71
N PHE A 75 -9.67 16.43 -2.32
CA PHE A 75 -10.36 16.35 -3.61
C PHE A 75 -11.85 16.02 -3.48
N SER A 76 -12.35 15.74 -2.26
CA SER A 76 -13.74 15.37 -2.01
C SER A 76 -14.22 14.20 -2.88
N TRP A 77 -13.31 13.28 -3.22
CA TRP A 77 -13.65 12.09 -3.99
C TRP A 77 -14.43 11.11 -3.12
N SER A 78 -15.27 10.29 -3.76
CA SER A 78 -15.94 9.22 -3.02
C SER A 78 -14.90 8.26 -2.44
N PRO A 79 -15.13 7.69 -1.25
CA PRO A 79 -14.19 6.75 -0.63
C PRO A 79 -13.83 5.57 -1.56
N SER A 80 -14.82 5.01 -2.25
CA SER A 80 -14.59 3.87 -3.14
C SER A 80 -13.73 4.24 -4.36
N MET A 81 -13.91 5.44 -4.93
CA MET A 81 -13.06 5.93 -6.03
C MET A 81 -11.64 6.23 -5.55
N SER A 82 -11.52 6.81 -4.35
CA SER A 82 -10.24 7.07 -3.70
C SER A 82 -9.46 5.79 -3.44
N ALA A 83 -10.13 4.74 -2.94
CA ALA A 83 -9.52 3.43 -2.69
C ALA A 83 -9.04 2.76 -3.98
N ALA A 84 -9.83 2.84 -5.06
CA ALA A 84 -9.41 2.33 -6.38
C ALA A 84 -8.17 3.07 -6.91
N ALA A 85 -8.14 4.40 -6.78
CA ALA A 85 -7.00 5.21 -7.20
C ALA A 85 -5.72 4.94 -6.38
N CYS A 86 -5.87 4.51 -5.12
CA CYS A 86 -4.74 4.08 -4.28
C CYS A 86 -4.03 2.83 -4.83
N ALA A 87 -4.71 1.95 -5.56
CA ALA A 87 -4.07 0.82 -6.25
C ALA A 87 -3.05 1.31 -7.29
N VAL A 88 -3.46 2.31 -8.09
CA VAL A 88 -2.63 2.91 -9.15
C VAL A 88 -1.47 3.68 -8.54
N VAL A 89 -1.73 4.48 -7.50
CA VAL A 89 -0.68 5.24 -6.83
C VAL A 89 0.27 4.34 -6.04
N GLY A 90 -0.20 3.25 -5.45
CA GLY A 90 0.66 2.25 -4.80
C GLY A 90 1.65 1.59 -5.77
N HIS A 91 1.21 1.36 -7.01
CA HIS A 91 2.05 0.85 -8.11
C HIS A 91 3.08 1.89 -8.59
N LEU A 92 2.65 3.14 -8.82
CA LEU A 92 3.53 4.23 -9.29
C LEU A 92 4.48 4.74 -8.19
N GLY A 93 4.01 4.77 -6.95
CA GLY A 93 4.74 5.21 -5.77
C GLY A 93 5.96 4.34 -5.51
N ALA A 94 5.81 3.01 -5.52
CA ALA A 94 6.93 2.08 -5.39
C ALA A 94 8.03 2.35 -6.44
N LYS A 95 7.63 2.57 -7.70
CA LYS A 95 8.54 2.82 -8.81
C LYS A 95 9.30 4.15 -8.65
N ASN A 96 8.63 5.20 -8.19
CA ASN A 96 9.23 6.52 -7.98
C ASN A 96 10.11 6.60 -6.71
N VAL A 97 9.72 5.91 -5.64
CA VAL A 97 10.54 5.78 -4.42
C VAL A 97 11.83 5.03 -4.72
N LYS A 98 11.76 3.93 -5.50
CA LYS A 98 12.94 3.22 -5.97
C LYS A 98 13.87 4.15 -6.75
N LYS A 99 13.36 4.95 -7.69
CA LYS A 99 14.14 5.96 -8.43
C LYS A 99 14.77 7.01 -7.51
N LEU A 100 14.01 7.54 -6.55
CA LEU A 100 14.50 8.52 -5.58
C LEU A 100 15.63 7.94 -4.73
N LEU A 101 15.45 6.76 -4.14
CA LEU A 101 16.47 6.12 -3.31
C LEU A 101 17.73 5.78 -4.11
N THR A 102 17.55 5.23 -5.32
CA THR A 102 18.68 4.90 -6.20
C THR A 102 19.45 6.15 -6.61
N GLY A 103 18.74 7.23 -6.97
CA GLY A 103 19.32 8.53 -7.33
C GLY A 103 19.98 9.24 -6.15
N PHE A 104 19.42 9.14 -4.94
CA PHE A 104 19.98 9.76 -3.75
C PHE A 104 21.28 9.07 -3.30
N ILE A 105 21.33 7.73 -3.41
CA ILE A 105 22.52 6.94 -3.09
C ILE A 105 23.63 7.18 -4.13
N THR A 106 23.30 7.21 -5.42
CA THR A 106 24.30 7.47 -6.48
C THR A 106 24.86 8.90 -6.42
N ARG A 107 24.05 9.91 -6.06
CA ARG A 107 24.54 11.28 -5.86
C ARG A 107 25.49 11.45 -4.68
N LYS A 108 25.43 10.58 -3.66
CA LYS A 108 26.37 10.61 -2.52
C LYS A 108 27.69 9.89 -2.80
N LEU A 109 27.81 9.20 -3.94
CA LEU A 109 29.00 8.44 -4.35
C LEU A 109 29.78 9.11 -5.50
N GLN A 110 29.35 10.30 -5.95
CA GLN A 110 30.14 11.21 -6.78
C GLN A 110 30.66 12.36 -5.93
#